data_AF-A0A7S6M4S4-F1
#
_entry.id   AF-A0A7S6M4S4-F1
#
_cell.length_a   1.000
_cell.length_b   1.000
_cell.length_c   1.000
_cell.angle_alpha   90.00
_cell.angle_beta   90.00
_cell.angle_gamma   90.00
#
_symmetry.space_group_name_H-M   'P 1'
#
loop_
_entity.id
_entity.type
_entity.pdbx_description
1 polymer ?
#
loop_
_entity_poly.entity_id
_entity_poly.type
_entity_poly.pdbx_seq_one_letter_code
_entity_poly.pdbx_strand_id
1 'polypeptide(L)'
;MKAQTNPIYRVSCLWIAAAACSAAQATWIVTNLHPAGATSSRAFAVDGNHQVGDATFGSSRRATLWTGTASSSVDLHPGGATHSTAFAVYGNQQGGSSYSWPQERATLWTSTASSAVDMHPSWANSKDSVILGMSAGVQVGFAEVGILHHAALWTGTASSAIDLHPSDGVWSAAHGVWSGQQVGYYARISDGLSQASLWLGTAASLVVLNPAGSQNARAFGIQGGEQVGFAQLGGIEHAALWRGSASSFVDLHIAGKSYSYATGVYGGRQVGFTADHTGRQAALWDGTAASYFDLHSLLPSQYTWSEATGIYKDSTGTWISGWARIGSGNEEAFLWHEPVPEPATFAGLGLGVLTALRRRRARARLLSRSAHADPRPSIRARQAGVARSSCWGMSRAVASTRGLGVLCLSLLALCGSVQAQVIYNPSNDSYYELVETAKSWSNSRADADARSYLGRAGHLATLTSADENAFVMANFSMPFRTWIGGWQPEGDSDVNAPWEWVTGESFSFSNWGPGEPNGGLSENHLDILFNGNWNDEAGWIDNYFLVEYSAAVPEPATAGVLGVGLLAAAARRRKGA
;
A
#
# COMPACT_ATOMS: atom_id res chain seq x y z
N MET A 1 50.52 38.89 22.24
CA MET A 1 49.06 39.13 22.32
C MET A 1 48.35 37.96 21.66
N LYS A 2 47.91 36.97 22.45
CA LYS A 2 47.10 35.84 21.96
C LYS A 2 45.63 36.23 22.10
N ALA A 3 44.92 36.34 20.98
CA ALA A 3 43.47 36.47 20.99
C ALA A 3 42.85 35.11 21.29
N GLN A 4 42.19 34.99 22.44
CA GLN A 4 41.26 33.90 22.74
C GLN A 4 39.96 34.15 21.96
N THR A 5 39.52 33.20 21.15
CA THR A 5 38.19 33.20 20.53
C THR A 5 37.29 32.18 21.23
N ASN A 6 36.15 32.69 21.72
CA ASN A 6 35.10 31.97 22.45
C ASN A 6 34.39 30.89 21.61
N PRO A 7 34.00 29.73 22.19
CA PRO A 7 33.17 28.74 21.53
C PRO A 7 31.68 28.96 21.87
N ILE A 8 31.00 29.86 21.14
CA ILE A 8 29.52 30.02 21.25
C ILE A 8 28.77 29.67 19.94
N TYR A 9 29.47 29.36 18.84
CA TYR A 9 28.81 29.09 17.54
C TYR A 9 28.61 27.61 17.18
N ARG A 10 28.27 26.72 18.14
CA ARG A 10 28.00 25.29 17.84
C ARG A 10 26.62 24.76 18.22
N VAL A 11 25.68 25.61 18.65
CA VAL A 11 24.31 25.16 18.99
C VAL A 11 23.26 25.53 17.93
N SER A 12 23.57 26.40 16.98
CA SER A 12 22.56 26.90 16.02
C SER A 12 22.37 26.07 14.74
N CYS A 13 23.19 25.04 14.50
CA CYS A 13 23.04 24.18 13.31
C CYS A 13 22.27 22.88 13.55
N LEU A 14 22.12 22.45 14.81
CA LEU A 14 21.33 21.26 15.16
C LEU A 14 19.81 21.52 15.18
N TRP A 15 19.39 22.75 15.43
CA TRP A 15 17.97 23.12 15.42
C TRP A 15 17.39 23.32 14.02
N ILE A 16 18.22 23.60 13.01
CA ILE A 16 17.75 23.78 11.63
C ILE A 16 17.68 22.43 10.87
N ALA A 17 18.52 21.46 11.23
CA ALA A 17 18.46 20.12 10.62
C ALA A 17 17.30 19.27 11.17
N ALA A 18 16.96 19.40 12.46
CA ALA A 18 15.79 18.72 13.04
C ALA A 18 14.45 19.32 12.55
N ALA A 19 14.44 20.58 12.08
CA ALA A 19 13.26 21.21 11.50
C ALA A 19 13.06 20.90 10.00
N ALA A 20 14.07 20.33 9.32
CA ALA A 20 14.01 20.00 7.89
C ALA A 20 13.62 18.53 7.61
N CYS A 21 13.40 17.73 8.66
CA CYS A 21 12.83 16.40 8.57
C CYS A 21 11.40 16.41 9.15
N SER A 22 10.61 17.42 8.80
CA SER A 22 9.17 17.21 8.78
C SER A 22 8.90 16.27 7.62
N ALA A 23 8.48 15.04 7.89
CA ALA A 23 7.83 14.22 6.87
C ALA A 23 6.83 15.13 6.16
N ALA A 24 7.00 15.33 4.84
CA ALA A 24 5.98 16.03 4.08
C ALA A 24 4.71 15.19 4.25
N GLN A 25 3.79 15.65 5.10
CA GLN A 25 2.51 14.98 5.25
C GLN A 25 1.81 15.10 3.90
N ALA A 26 1.29 13.99 3.38
CA ALA A 26 0.47 14.01 2.18
C ALA A 26 -0.61 15.07 2.38
N THR A 27 -0.61 16.09 1.53
CA THR A 27 -1.68 17.08 1.56
C THR A 27 -2.83 16.49 0.77
N TRP A 28 -3.91 16.15 1.47
CA TRP A 28 -5.13 15.65 0.84
C TRP A 28 -5.65 16.63 -0.22
N ILE A 29 -6.07 16.09 -1.36
CA ILE A 29 -6.73 16.81 -2.43
C ILE A 29 -8.20 16.38 -2.42
N VAL A 30 -9.11 17.33 -2.27
CA VAL A 30 -10.55 17.08 -2.30
C VAL A 30 -11.14 17.73 -3.53
N THR A 31 -11.73 16.92 -4.42
CA THR A 31 -12.29 17.36 -5.69
C THR A 31 -13.80 17.16 -5.69
N ASN A 32 -14.55 18.23 -5.97
CA ASN A 32 -15.98 18.16 -6.21
C ASN A 32 -16.24 17.66 -7.64
N LEU A 33 -16.99 16.56 -7.76
CA LEU A 33 -17.38 15.93 -9.03
C LEU A 33 -18.77 16.35 -9.52
N HIS A 34 -19.47 17.24 -8.81
CA HIS A 34 -20.82 17.66 -9.14
C HIS A 34 -20.94 18.28 -10.54
N PRO A 35 -21.63 17.62 -11.49
CA PRO A 35 -21.75 18.12 -12.86
C PRO A 35 -22.51 19.44 -12.95
N ALA A 36 -22.10 20.31 -13.88
CA ALA A 36 -22.82 21.56 -14.14
C ALA A 36 -24.26 21.28 -14.57
N GLY A 37 -25.23 21.94 -13.92
CA GLY A 37 -26.66 21.80 -14.22
C GLY A 37 -27.36 20.62 -13.53
N ALA A 38 -26.62 19.78 -12.79
CA ALA A 38 -27.24 18.79 -11.92
C ALA A 38 -27.82 19.44 -10.65
N THR A 39 -28.85 18.83 -10.07
CA THR A 39 -29.41 19.22 -8.76
C THR A 39 -28.90 18.34 -7.62
N SER A 40 -28.41 17.15 -7.95
CA SER A 40 -27.83 16.21 -6.99
C SER A 40 -26.84 15.31 -7.72
N SER A 41 -25.78 14.87 -7.05
CA SER A 41 -24.90 13.81 -7.56
C SER A 41 -24.27 12.99 -6.43
N ARG A 42 -23.95 11.74 -6.74
CA ARG A 42 -23.25 10.81 -5.84
C ARG A 42 -22.22 10.00 -6.61
N ALA A 43 -21.08 9.71 -5.99
CA ALA A 43 -20.11 8.74 -6.50
C ALA A 43 -20.09 7.49 -5.60
N PHE A 44 -20.29 6.31 -6.20
CA PHE A 44 -20.38 5.02 -5.48
C PHE A 44 -19.10 4.20 -5.54
N ALA A 45 -18.34 4.30 -6.63
CA ALA A 45 -17.12 3.52 -6.82
C ALA A 45 -16.04 4.29 -7.58
N VAL A 46 -14.79 3.88 -7.38
CA VAL A 46 -13.58 4.39 -8.04
C VAL A 46 -12.66 3.23 -8.38
N ASP A 47 -12.07 3.26 -9.57
CA ASP A 47 -11.02 2.34 -10.03
C ASP A 47 -10.12 3.06 -11.03
N GLY A 48 -8.81 3.09 -10.77
CA GLY A 48 -7.89 3.92 -11.54
C GLY A 48 -8.32 5.39 -11.54
N ASN A 49 -8.41 5.97 -12.74
CA ASN A 49 -8.89 7.33 -12.94
C ASN A 49 -10.42 7.44 -13.13
N HIS A 50 -11.18 6.34 -13.08
CA HIS A 50 -12.63 6.35 -13.29
C HIS A 50 -13.39 6.39 -11.98
N GLN A 51 -14.44 7.22 -11.92
CA GLN A 51 -15.42 7.23 -10.84
C GLN A 51 -16.81 7.05 -11.42
N VAL A 52 -17.68 6.33 -10.75
CA VAL A 52 -19.07 6.11 -11.22
C VAL A 52 -20.09 6.40 -10.15
N GLY A 53 -21.30 6.73 -10.60
CA GLY A 53 -22.40 7.03 -9.71
C GLY A 53 -23.65 7.50 -10.45
N ASP A 54 -24.32 8.50 -9.88
CA ASP A 54 -25.45 9.16 -10.51
C ASP A 54 -25.42 10.67 -10.37
N ALA A 55 -26.03 11.36 -11.34
CA ALA A 55 -26.33 12.78 -11.31
C ALA A 55 -27.79 13.00 -11.73
N THR A 56 -28.47 13.93 -11.06
CA THR A 56 -29.88 14.24 -11.31
C THR A 56 -30.01 15.52 -12.11
N PHE A 57 -30.69 15.44 -13.25
CA PHE A 57 -31.00 16.57 -14.12
C PHE A 57 -32.52 16.68 -14.28
N GLY A 58 -33.11 17.75 -13.74
CA GLY A 58 -34.56 17.85 -13.62
C GLY A 58 -35.11 16.71 -12.74
N SER A 59 -36.00 15.89 -13.29
CA SER A 59 -36.56 14.71 -12.61
C SER A 59 -35.87 13.39 -12.96
N SER A 60 -34.79 13.42 -13.76
CA SER A 60 -34.13 12.22 -14.27
C SER A 60 -32.81 11.99 -13.53
N ARG A 61 -32.71 10.87 -12.82
CA ARG A 61 -31.44 10.37 -12.24
C ARG A 61 -30.69 9.56 -13.29
N ARG A 62 -29.45 9.92 -13.55
CA ARG A 62 -28.65 9.40 -14.67
C ARG A 62 -27.35 8.81 -14.18
N ALA A 63 -27.10 7.56 -14.55
CA ALA A 63 -25.80 6.92 -14.40
C ALA A 63 -24.72 7.82 -15.00
N THR A 64 -23.69 8.12 -14.24
CA THR A 64 -22.65 9.08 -14.64
C THR A 64 -21.27 8.48 -14.40
N LEU A 65 -20.36 8.68 -15.35
CA LEU A 65 -18.94 8.37 -15.27
C LEU A 65 -18.14 9.68 -15.18
N TRP A 66 -17.13 9.74 -14.32
CA TRP A 66 -16.17 10.84 -14.24
C TRP A 66 -14.74 10.34 -14.43
N THR A 67 -13.85 11.22 -14.90
CA THR A 67 -12.40 11.04 -14.88
C THR A 67 -11.73 12.16 -14.09
N GLY A 68 -11.94 12.16 -12.77
CA GLY A 68 -11.25 13.02 -11.81
C GLY A 68 -11.76 14.46 -11.69
N THR A 69 -12.73 14.91 -12.50
CA THR A 69 -13.27 16.28 -12.43
C THR A 69 -14.77 16.34 -12.74
N ALA A 70 -15.48 17.35 -12.24
CA ALA A 70 -16.88 17.58 -12.60
C ALA A 70 -17.14 17.75 -14.11
N SER A 71 -16.24 18.44 -14.82
CA SER A 71 -16.37 18.68 -16.27
C SER A 71 -16.08 17.46 -17.12
N SER A 72 -15.46 16.42 -16.55
CA SER A 72 -15.22 15.14 -17.22
C SER A 72 -16.43 14.20 -17.17
N SER A 73 -17.57 14.65 -16.65
CA SER A 73 -18.77 13.84 -16.55
C SER A 73 -19.26 13.36 -17.92
N VAL A 74 -19.52 12.06 -18.01
CA VAL A 74 -20.10 11.37 -19.15
C VAL A 74 -21.42 10.74 -18.72
N ASP A 75 -22.49 11.07 -19.45
CA ASP A 75 -23.82 10.51 -19.24
C ASP A 75 -23.88 9.06 -19.77
N LEU A 76 -24.12 8.10 -18.88
CA LEU A 76 -24.31 6.68 -19.20
C LEU A 76 -25.79 6.31 -19.31
N HIS A 77 -26.72 7.27 -19.21
CA HIS A 77 -28.15 7.02 -19.22
C HIS A 77 -28.64 6.43 -20.57
N PRO A 78 -29.10 5.16 -20.59
CA PRO A 78 -29.55 4.54 -21.84
C PRO A 78 -30.80 5.24 -22.40
N GLY A 79 -30.88 5.33 -23.73
CA GLY A 79 -32.07 5.88 -24.39
C GLY A 79 -33.33 5.07 -24.05
N GLY A 80 -34.38 5.74 -23.59
CA GLY A 80 -35.67 5.12 -23.22
C GLY A 80 -35.78 4.72 -21.75
N ALA A 81 -34.71 4.79 -20.97
CA ALA A 81 -34.79 4.67 -19.52
C ALA A 81 -35.39 5.94 -18.89
N THR A 82 -36.00 5.80 -17.71
CA THR A 82 -36.47 6.93 -16.90
C THR A 82 -35.46 7.31 -15.83
N HIS A 83 -34.76 6.32 -15.28
CA HIS A 83 -33.66 6.49 -14.34
C HIS A 83 -32.56 5.48 -14.66
N SER A 84 -31.32 5.80 -14.33
CA SER A 84 -30.22 4.84 -14.30
C SER A 84 -29.24 5.20 -13.19
N THR A 85 -28.45 4.24 -12.75
CA THR A 85 -27.43 4.42 -11.73
C THR A 85 -26.27 3.46 -12.01
N ALA A 86 -25.03 3.94 -11.94
CA ALA A 86 -23.84 3.11 -12.03
C ALA A 86 -23.25 2.93 -10.63
N PHE A 87 -23.22 1.69 -10.13
CA PHE A 87 -22.77 1.38 -8.76
C PHE A 87 -21.31 0.91 -8.71
N ALA A 88 -20.81 0.32 -9.80
CA ALA A 88 -19.51 -0.33 -9.83
C ALA A 88 -18.72 0.02 -11.09
N VAL A 89 -17.39 0.03 -10.96
CA VAL A 89 -16.45 0.28 -12.06
C VAL A 89 -15.23 -0.63 -11.89
N TYR A 90 -14.73 -1.17 -13.00
CA TYR A 90 -13.43 -1.85 -13.06
C TYR A 90 -12.85 -1.67 -14.46
N GLY A 91 -11.65 -1.12 -14.55
CA GLY A 91 -11.06 -0.68 -15.81
C GLY A 91 -12.02 0.26 -16.56
N ASN A 92 -12.35 -0.11 -17.80
CA ASN A 92 -13.23 0.70 -18.67
C ASN A 92 -14.70 0.29 -18.61
N GLN A 93 -15.09 -0.69 -17.79
CA GLN A 93 -16.47 -1.13 -17.68
C GLN A 93 -17.16 -0.57 -16.44
N GLN A 94 -18.44 -0.24 -16.58
CA GLN A 94 -19.29 0.24 -15.51
C GLN A 94 -20.50 -0.67 -15.38
N GLY A 95 -20.96 -0.91 -14.16
CA GLY A 95 -22.09 -1.77 -13.86
C GLY A 95 -23.06 -1.10 -12.92
N GLY A 96 -24.34 -1.39 -13.10
CA GLY A 96 -25.39 -0.80 -12.29
C GLY A 96 -26.77 -1.25 -12.74
N SER A 97 -27.69 -0.29 -12.83
CA SER A 97 -29.06 -0.53 -13.30
C SER A 97 -29.60 0.58 -14.19
N SER A 98 -30.53 0.19 -15.07
CA SER A 98 -31.39 1.12 -15.79
C SER A 98 -32.86 0.75 -15.58
N TYR A 99 -33.67 1.74 -15.27
CA TYR A 99 -35.08 1.59 -14.94
C TYR A 99 -35.98 2.12 -16.06
N SER A 100 -36.78 1.23 -16.62
CA SER A 100 -37.82 1.51 -17.60
C SER A 100 -39.10 0.87 -17.10
N TRP A 101 -40.06 1.70 -16.66
CA TRP A 101 -41.24 1.21 -15.95
C TRP A 101 -41.88 0.00 -16.65
N PRO A 102 -42.21 -1.09 -15.91
CA PRO A 102 -42.03 -1.30 -14.47
C PRO A 102 -40.77 -2.13 -14.12
N GLN A 103 -39.66 -1.98 -14.86
CA GLN A 103 -38.53 -2.93 -14.82
C GLN A 103 -37.22 -2.22 -14.47
N GLU A 104 -36.49 -2.74 -13.48
CA GLU A 104 -35.10 -2.37 -13.22
C GLU A 104 -34.16 -3.46 -13.77
N ARG A 105 -33.42 -3.14 -14.83
CA ARG A 105 -32.52 -4.09 -15.46
C ARG A 105 -31.08 -3.85 -15.01
N ALA A 106 -30.39 -4.93 -14.68
CA ALA A 106 -28.95 -4.92 -14.47
C ALA A 106 -28.31 -4.50 -15.78
N THR A 107 -27.44 -3.49 -15.74
CA THR A 107 -26.89 -2.91 -16.97
C THR A 107 -25.38 -2.81 -16.88
N LEU A 108 -24.70 -3.27 -17.93
CA LEU A 108 -23.25 -3.15 -18.11
C LEU A 108 -22.99 -2.12 -19.22
N TRP A 109 -22.10 -1.17 -18.96
CA TRP A 109 -21.65 -0.16 -19.92
C TRP A 109 -20.16 -0.28 -20.18
N THR A 110 -19.73 0.22 -21.34
CA THR A 110 -18.34 0.54 -21.69
C THR A 110 -18.25 2.02 -22.09
N SER A 111 -18.08 2.87 -21.07
CA SER A 111 -17.84 4.32 -21.15
C SER A 111 -18.91 5.18 -21.82
N THR A 112 -19.99 4.62 -22.36
CA THR A 112 -21.01 5.38 -23.11
C THR A 112 -22.42 4.83 -22.87
N ALA A 113 -23.44 5.69 -22.96
CA ALA A 113 -24.84 5.28 -22.85
C ALA A 113 -25.27 4.24 -23.92
N SER A 114 -24.76 4.36 -25.15
CA SER A 114 -25.10 3.45 -26.26
C SER A 114 -24.48 2.05 -26.13
N SER A 115 -23.47 1.89 -25.27
CA SER A 115 -22.85 0.60 -24.98
C SER A 115 -23.60 -0.24 -23.95
N ALA A 116 -24.75 0.24 -23.47
CA ALA A 116 -25.54 -0.44 -22.45
C ALA A 116 -25.97 -1.85 -22.89
N VAL A 117 -25.64 -2.86 -22.07
CA VAL A 117 -26.03 -4.25 -22.23
C VAL A 117 -26.92 -4.66 -21.07
N ASP A 118 -28.10 -5.21 -21.36
CA ASP A 118 -28.98 -5.81 -20.36
C ASP A 118 -28.37 -7.14 -19.88
N MET A 119 -28.17 -7.22 -18.57
CA MET A 119 -27.54 -8.33 -17.87
C MET A 119 -28.55 -9.17 -17.09
N HIS A 120 -29.85 -8.99 -17.31
CA HIS A 120 -30.87 -9.73 -16.57
C HIS A 120 -30.75 -11.25 -16.75
N PRO A 121 -30.63 -12.04 -15.67
CA PRO A 121 -30.49 -13.49 -15.75
C PRO A 121 -31.70 -14.19 -16.37
N SER A 122 -31.47 -15.23 -17.16
CA SER A 122 -32.56 -16.03 -17.76
C SER A 122 -33.36 -16.87 -16.76
N TRP A 123 -32.77 -17.18 -15.60
CA TRP A 123 -33.44 -17.91 -14.51
C TRP A 123 -34.28 -17.00 -13.61
N ALA A 124 -34.07 -15.67 -13.68
CA ALA A 124 -34.90 -14.71 -12.98
C ALA A 124 -36.23 -14.59 -13.71
N ASN A 125 -37.33 -14.92 -13.01
CA ASN A 125 -38.68 -14.91 -13.57
C ASN A 125 -39.44 -13.60 -13.28
N SER A 126 -38.84 -12.71 -12.49
CA SER A 126 -39.32 -11.35 -12.23
C SER A 126 -38.59 -10.33 -13.10
N LYS A 127 -38.82 -9.03 -12.86
CA LYS A 127 -38.35 -7.98 -13.78
C LYS A 127 -37.11 -7.25 -13.28
N ASP A 128 -36.75 -7.43 -12.02
CA ASP A 128 -35.74 -6.60 -11.38
C ASP A 128 -34.40 -7.33 -11.19
N SER A 129 -33.32 -6.61 -11.48
CA SER A 129 -31.94 -7.05 -11.33
C SER A 129 -31.01 -5.84 -11.29
N VAL A 130 -29.91 -5.94 -10.55
CA VAL A 130 -28.95 -4.84 -10.38
C VAL A 130 -27.53 -5.42 -10.27
N ILE A 131 -26.56 -4.77 -10.92
CA ILE A 131 -25.13 -4.99 -10.64
C ILE A 131 -24.70 -4.01 -9.54
N LEU A 132 -24.08 -4.53 -8.48
CA LEU A 132 -23.64 -3.75 -7.31
C LEU A 132 -22.12 -3.70 -7.16
N GLY A 133 -21.40 -4.71 -7.67
CA GLY A 133 -19.95 -4.81 -7.56
C GLY A 133 -19.32 -5.43 -8.80
N MET A 134 -18.06 -5.09 -9.06
CA MET A 134 -17.32 -5.57 -10.23
C MET A 134 -15.83 -5.79 -9.92
N SER A 135 -15.23 -6.73 -10.65
CA SER A 135 -13.78 -6.91 -10.81
C SER A 135 -13.49 -7.37 -12.23
N ALA A 136 -12.25 -7.72 -12.56
CA ALA A 136 -11.81 -8.10 -13.91
C ALA A 136 -12.75 -9.11 -14.61
N GLY A 137 -13.64 -8.59 -15.47
CA GLY A 137 -14.60 -9.39 -16.25
C GLY A 137 -15.76 -10.03 -15.46
N VAL A 138 -15.86 -9.76 -14.15
CA VAL A 138 -16.83 -10.40 -13.25
C VAL A 138 -17.71 -9.34 -12.60
N GLN A 139 -19.02 -9.60 -12.54
CA GLN A 139 -20.00 -8.71 -11.91
C GLN A 139 -20.76 -9.47 -10.82
N VAL A 140 -21.18 -8.76 -9.78
CA VAL A 140 -22.04 -9.29 -8.72
C VAL A 140 -23.16 -8.32 -8.37
N GLY A 141 -24.23 -8.85 -7.80
CA GLY A 141 -25.44 -8.09 -7.55
C GLY A 141 -26.58 -8.98 -7.09
N PHE A 142 -27.78 -8.67 -7.55
CA PHE A 142 -28.96 -9.51 -7.34
C PHE A 142 -29.89 -9.52 -8.55
N ALA A 143 -30.75 -10.53 -8.61
CA ALA A 143 -31.91 -10.60 -9.49
C ALA A 143 -33.11 -11.15 -8.72
N GLU A 144 -34.31 -10.74 -9.12
CA GLU A 144 -35.54 -11.14 -8.45
C GLU A 144 -36.10 -12.46 -9.01
N VAL A 145 -36.46 -13.37 -8.09
CA VAL A 145 -37.18 -14.61 -8.38
C VAL A 145 -38.47 -14.59 -7.57
N GLY A 146 -39.61 -14.46 -8.25
CA GLY A 146 -40.91 -14.23 -7.62
C GLY A 146 -40.95 -12.85 -6.97
N ILE A 147 -40.81 -12.80 -5.64
CA ILE A 147 -40.77 -11.55 -4.85
C ILE A 147 -39.49 -11.42 -4.03
N LEU A 148 -38.51 -12.32 -4.25
CA LEU A 148 -37.31 -12.45 -3.44
C LEU A 148 -36.07 -12.06 -4.24
N HIS A 149 -35.12 -11.41 -3.59
CA HIS A 149 -33.82 -11.13 -4.21
C HIS A 149 -32.88 -12.34 -4.05
N HIS A 150 -32.36 -12.81 -5.17
CA HIS A 150 -31.33 -13.83 -5.27
C HIS A 150 -30.00 -13.16 -5.62
N ALA A 151 -28.95 -13.43 -4.85
CA ALA A 151 -27.61 -12.95 -5.12
C ALA A 151 -27.15 -13.56 -6.45
N ALA A 152 -26.54 -12.74 -7.30
CA ALA A 152 -26.18 -13.16 -8.65
C ALA A 152 -24.72 -12.83 -8.95
N LEU A 153 -24.09 -13.71 -9.72
CA LEU A 153 -22.72 -13.60 -10.23
C LEU A 153 -22.76 -13.72 -11.76
N TRP A 154 -22.14 -12.79 -12.47
CA TRP A 154 -22.02 -12.82 -13.93
C TRP A 154 -20.55 -12.79 -14.36
N THR A 155 -20.26 -13.37 -15.52
CA THR A 155 -19.00 -13.24 -16.25
C THR A 155 -19.24 -12.59 -17.61
N GLY A 156 -19.61 -11.31 -17.59
CA GLY A 156 -19.69 -10.43 -18.76
C GLY A 156 -20.92 -10.61 -19.67
N THR A 157 -21.82 -11.56 -19.39
CA THR A 157 -23.05 -11.76 -20.16
C THR A 157 -24.24 -12.15 -19.28
N ALA A 158 -25.47 -11.83 -19.70
CA ALA A 158 -26.70 -12.25 -19.02
C ALA A 158 -26.83 -13.78 -18.86
N SER A 159 -26.40 -14.55 -19.87
CA SER A 159 -26.47 -16.02 -19.86
C SER A 159 -25.45 -16.68 -18.95
N SER A 160 -24.40 -15.96 -18.56
CA SER A 160 -23.40 -16.46 -17.60
C SER A 160 -23.83 -16.36 -16.13
N ALA A 161 -25.02 -15.80 -15.87
CA ALA A 161 -25.51 -15.56 -14.52
C ALA A 161 -25.63 -16.85 -13.70
N ILE A 162 -24.96 -16.90 -12.56
CA ILE A 162 -25.05 -17.94 -11.54
C ILE A 162 -25.84 -17.40 -10.35
N ASP A 163 -26.81 -18.19 -9.88
CA ASP A 163 -27.55 -17.93 -8.65
C ASP A 163 -26.71 -18.35 -7.42
N LEU A 164 -26.42 -17.39 -6.55
CA LEU A 164 -25.68 -17.57 -5.29
C LEU A 164 -26.62 -17.68 -4.08
N HIS A 165 -27.94 -17.65 -4.28
CA HIS A 165 -28.93 -17.70 -3.20
C HIS A 165 -28.84 -18.99 -2.38
N PRO A 166 -28.60 -18.91 -1.05
CA PRO A 166 -28.62 -20.07 -0.18
C PRO A 166 -30.03 -20.66 -0.06
N SER A 167 -30.15 -21.99 -0.01
CA SER A 167 -31.46 -22.68 0.05
C SER A 167 -32.24 -22.43 1.34
N ASP A 168 -31.56 -21.99 2.40
CA ASP A 168 -32.15 -21.60 3.68
C ASP A 168 -32.36 -20.07 3.80
N GLY A 169 -32.23 -19.34 2.68
CA GLY A 169 -32.38 -17.89 2.59
C GLY A 169 -33.78 -17.43 2.17
N VAL A 170 -34.08 -16.16 2.47
CA VAL A 170 -35.26 -15.42 1.95
C VAL A 170 -34.86 -14.22 1.12
N TRP A 171 -33.72 -13.60 1.40
CA TRP A 171 -33.16 -12.48 0.63
C TRP A 171 -31.67 -12.68 0.53
N SER A 172 -31.07 -12.34 -0.60
CA SER A 172 -29.61 -12.31 -0.74
C SER A 172 -29.19 -11.32 -1.80
N ALA A 173 -28.04 -10.70 -1.60
CA ALA A 173 -27.38 -9.87 -2.59
C ALA A 173 -25.87 -9.99 -2.43
N ALA A 174 -25.15 -10.01 -3.55
CA ALA A 174 -23.71 -9.88 -3.57
C ALA A 174 -23.33 -8.44 -3.94
N HIS A 175 -22.44 -7.82 -3.15
CA HIS A 175 -22.05 -6.42 -3.25
C HIS A 175 -20.61 -6.22 -3.73
N GLY A 176 -19.71 -7.14 -3.41
CA GLY A 176 -18.29 -7.04 -3.75
C GLY A 176 -17.77 -8.33 -4.37
N VAL A 177 -16.78 -8.21 -5.25
CA VAL A 177 -16.11 -9.35 -5.86
C VAL A 177 -14.64 -9.05 -6.08
N TRP A 178 -13.77 -10.01 -5.75
CA TRP A 178 -12.34 -9.91 -6.01
C TRP A 178 -11.73 -11.30 -6.08
N SER A 179 -10.94 -11.58 -7.13
CA SER A 179 -10.16 -12.82 -7.25
C SER A 179 -10.98 -14.10 -6.98
N GLY A 180 -12.17 -14.20 -7.61
CA GLY A 180 -13.05 -15.38 -7.48
C GLY A 180 -13.87 -15.46 -6.18
N GLN A 181 -13.70 -14.53 -5.25
CA GLN A 181 -14.49 -14.43 -4.02
C GLN A 181 -15.58 -13.37 -4.18
N GLN A 182 -16.79 -13.65 -3.68
CA GLN A 182 -17.91 -12.70 -3.65
C GLN A 182 -18.33 -12.43 -2.22
N VAL A 183 -18.67 -11.19 -1.90
CA VAL A 183 -19.18 -10.82 -0.57
C VAL A 183 -20.52 -10.12 -0.66
N GLY A 184 -21.30 -10.21 0.41
CA GLY A 184 -22.64 -9.65 0.45
C GLY A 184 -23.36 -10.06 1.72
N TYR A 185 -24.64 -10.37 1.57
CA TYR A 185 -25.43 -10.93 2.65
C TYR A 185 -26.50 -11.89 2.15
N TYR A 186 -26.97 -12.75 3.04
CA TYR A 186 -28.28 -13.40 2.91
C TYR A 186 -29.05 -13.31 4.23
N ALA A 187 -30.38 -13.24 4.17
CA ALA A 187 -31.26 -13.31 5.33
C ALA A 187 -31.83 -14.73 5.45
N ARG A 188 -31.78 -15.32 6.64
CA ARG A 188 -32.24 -16.70 6.89
C ARG A 188 -33.75 -16.81 6.95
N ILE A 189 -34.30 -17.94 6.53
CA ILE A 189 -35.72 -18.28 6.71
C ILE A 189 -36.12 -18.33 8.19
N SER A 190 -35.23 -18.81 9.07
CA SER A 190 -35.54 -19.08 10.47
C SER A 190 -35.89 -17.84 11.29
N ASP A 191 -35.30 -16.70 10.98
CA ASP A 191 -35.41 -15.48 11.78
C ASP A 191 -35.39 -14.17 10.98
N GLY A 192 -35.15 -14.23 9.66
CA GLY A 192 -35.06 -13.05 8.80
C GLY A 192 -33.81 -12.19 9.02
N LEU A 193 -32.85 -12.64 9.82
CA LEU A 193 -31.65 -11.86 10.15
C LEU A 193 -30.61 -11.95 9.03
N SER A 194 -30.02 -10.81 8.62
CA SER A 194 -28.98 -10.81 7.58
C SER A 194 -27.66 -11.33 8.14
N GLN A 195 -27.02 -12.20 7.36
CA GLN A 195 -25.71 -12.75 7.62
C GLN A 195 -24.73 -12.17 6.61
N ALA A 196 -23.65 -11.52 7.08
CA ALA A 196 -22.52 -11.17 6.24
C ALA A 196 -21.93 -12.45 5.65
N SER A 197 -21.75 -12.46 4.33
CA SER A 197 -21.57 -13.68 3.56
C SER A 197 -20.39 -13.56 2.62
N LEU A 198 -19.66 -14.66 2.47
CA LEU A 198 -18.59 -14.88 1.51
C LEU A 198 -18.94 -16.12 0.67
N TRP A 199 -18.89 -16.02 -0.66
CA TRP A 199 -19.06 -17.12 -1.59
C TRP A 199 -17.79 -17.31 -2.45
N LEU A 200 -17.61 -18.53 -2.94
CA LEU A 200 -16.60 -18.98 -3.90
C LEU A 200 -17.29 -19.49 -5.17
N GLY A 201 -18.08 -18.64 -5.81
CA GLY A 201 -18.71 -18.88 -7.11
C GLY A 201 -20.00 -19.70 -7.10
N THR A 202 -20.43 -20.24 -5.96
CA THR A 202 -21.66 -21.05 -5.85
C THR A 202 -22.40 -20.80 -4.54
N ALA A 203 -23.72 -21.00 -4.50
CA ALA A 203 -24.51 -20.91 -3.26
C ALA A 203 -23.99 -21.86 -2.15
N ALA A 204 -23.57 -23.08 -2.52
CA ALA A 204 -23.08 -24.09 -1.58
C ALA A 204 -21.73 -23.75 -0.92
N SER A 205 -20.97 -22.81 -1.51
CA SER A 205 -19.68 -22.37 -0.98
C SER A 205 -19.77 -21.27 0.08
N LEU A 206 -20.99 -20.94 0.52
CA LEU A 206 -21.25 -19.89 1.49
C LEU A 206 -20.46 -20.10 2.80
N VAL A 207 -19.77 -19.04 3.20
CA VAL A 207 -19.15 -18.86 4.52
C VAL A 207 -19.79 -17.66 5.21
N VAL A 208 -20.29 -17.85 6.43
CA VAL A 208 -20.86 -16.78 7.25
C VAL A 208 -19.75 -16.05 8.01
N LEU A 209 -19.76 -14.72 7.93
CA LEU A 209 -18.78 -13.82 8.55
C LEU A 209 -19.26 -13.22 9.87
N ASN A 210 -20.51 -13.45 10.29
CA ASN A 210 -21.09 -12.82 11.48
C ASN A 210 -20.25 -13.10 12.74
N PRO A 211 -19.74 -12.07 13.43
CA PRO A 211 -19.04 -12.26 14.69
C PRO A 211 -20.00 -12.77 15.78
N ALA A 212 -19.43 -13.42 16.80
CA ALA A 212 -20.19 -13.93 17.93
C ALA A 212 -20.98 -12.80 18.62
N GLY A 213 -22.26 -13.06 18.90
CA GLY A 213 -23.18 -12.07 19.49
C GLY A 213 -23.79 -11.08 18.50
N SER A 214 -23.44 -11.15 17.20
CA SER A 214 -24.04 -10.30 16.20
C SER A 214 -25.44 -10.77 15.81
N GLN A 215 -26.39 -9.82 15.77
CA GLN A 215 -27.78 -10.07 15.37
C GLN A 215 -28.02 -9.82 13.88
N ASN A 216 -27.23 -8.95 13.25
CA ASN A 216 -27.38 -8.57 11.87
C ASN A 216 -26.01 -8.17 11.32
N ALA A 217 -25.63 -8.65 10.15
CA ALA A 217 -24.38 -8.22 9.53
C ALA A 217 -24.52 -8.24 8.01
N ARG A 218 -23.75 -7.39 7.33
CA ARG A 218 -23.62 -7.37 5.87
C ARG A 218 -22.18 -7.08 5.48
N ALA A 219 -21.70 -7.71 4.42
CA ALA A 219 -20.44 -7.36 3.78
C ALA A 219 -20.72 -6.58 2.48
N PHE A 220 -19.91 -5.57 2.20
CA PHE A 220 -20.06 -4.67 1.05
C PHE A 220 -18.84 -4.71 0.13
N GLY A 221 -17.63 -4.69 0.69
CA GLY A 221 -16.38 -4.62 -0.08
C GLY A 221 -15.46 -5.81 0.17
N ILE A 222 -14.67 -6.18 -0.82
CA ILE A 222 -13.63 -7.21 -0.73
C ILE A 222 -12.43 -6.84 -1.61
N GLN A 223 -11.22 -7.00 -1.08
CA GLN A 223 -9.97 -6.91 -1.83
C GLN A 223 -8.88 -7.67 -1.09
N GLY A 224 -8.02 -8.41 -1.81
CA GLY A 224 -6.86 -9.07 -1.20
C GLY A 224 -7.19 -10.08 -0.09
N GLY A 225 -8.41 -10.63 -0.05
CA GLY A 225 -8.87 -11.53 1.02
C GLY A 225 -9.37 -10.82 2.29
N GLU A 226 -9.41 -9.49 2.29
CA GLU A 226 -10.06 -8.69 3.32
C GLU A 226 -11.51 -8.39 2.92
N GLN A 227 -12.47 -8.53 3.84
CA GLN A 227 -13.87 -8.18 3.63
C GLN A 227 -14.27 -7.06 4.59
N VAL A 228 -15.11 -6.14 4.14
CA VAL A 228 -15.61 -5.05 4.99
C VAL A 228 -17.11 -4.91 4.92
N GLY A 229 -17.69 -4.34 5.98
CA GLY A 229 -19.12 -4.17 6.10
C GLY A 229 -19.52 -3.60 7.46
N PHE A 230 -20.61 -4.11 8.01
CA PHE A 230 -20.99 -3.88 9.39
C PHE A 230 -21.45 -5.16 10.09
N ALA A 231 -21.33 -5.17 11.41
CA ALA A 231 -21.93 -6.16 12.30
C ALA A 231 -22.67 -5.44 13.43
N GLN A 232 -23.89 -5.86 13.73
CA GLN A 232 -24.69 -5.28 14.82
C GLN A 232 -24.34 -5.97 16.13
N LEU A 233 -23.74 -5.24 17.07
CA LEU A 233 -23.30 -5.70 18.39
C LEU A 233 -23.96 -4.83 19.47
N GLY A 234 -24.62 -5.45 20.44
CA GLY A 234 -25.31 -4.70 21.50
C GLY A 234 -26.40 -3.73 20.99
N GLY A 235 -26.97 -3.99 19.82
CA GLY A 235 -27.96 -3.13 19.16
C GLY A 235 -27.39 -1.98 18.33
N ILE A 236 -26.05 -1.84 18.29
CA ILE A 236 -25.35 -0.80 17.53
C ILE A 236 -24.70 -1.44 16.30
N GLU A 237 -24.76 -0.79 15.15
CA GLU A 237 -24.09 -1.26 13.93
C GLU A 237 -22.63 -0.76 13.94
N HIS A 238 -21.71 -1.73 13.97
CA HIS A 238 -20.27 -1.50 14.04
C HIS A 238 -19.65 -1.76 12.69
N ALA A 239 -18.85 -0.80 12.18
CA ALA A 239 -18.01 -1.01 11.01
C ALA A 239 -17.11 -2.23 11.26
N ALA A 240 -17.02 -3.11 10.27
CA ALA A 240 -16.45 -4.43 10.44
C ALA A 240 -15.41 -4.72 9.36
N LEU A 241 -14.34 -5.40 9.77
CA LEU A 241 -13.32 -5.98 8.90
C LEU A 241 -13.21 -7.48 9.20
N TRP A 242 -13.11 -8.30 8.16
CA TRP A 242 -12.90 -9.75 8.24
C TRP A 242 -11.78 -10.22 7.30
N ARG A 243 -11.31 -11.43 7.56
CA ARG A 243 -10.33 -12.21 6.77
C ARG A 243 -10.83 -13.64 6.62
N GLY A 244 -11.88 -13.80 5.84
CA GLY A 244 -12.43 -15.09 5.39
C GLY A 244 -13.25 -15.88 6.43
N SER A 245 -13.41 -15.37 7.65
CA SER A 245 -14.16 -16.07 8.70
C SER A 245 -14.74 -15.14 9.77
N ALA A 246 -15.79 -15.57 10.45
CA ALA A 246 -16.33 -14.88 11.62
C ALA A 246 -15.31 -14.63 12.75
N SER A 247 -14.39 -15.57 12.97
CA SER A 247 -13.35 -15.46 14.02
C SER A 247 -12.28 -14.41 13.73
N SER A 248 -12.15 -13.98 12.47
CA SER A 248 -11.19 -12.96 12.04
C SER A 248 -11.73 -11.54 12.16
N PHE A 249 -12.92 -11.38 12.73
CA PHE A 249 -13.58 -10.08 12.90
C PHE A 249 -12.70 -9.08 13.66
N VAL A 250 -12.57 -7.89 13.10
CA VAL A 250 -12.00 -6.71 13.72
C VAL A 250 -13.08 -5.63 13.75
N ASP A 251 -13.33 -5.10 14.94
CA ASP A 251 -14.26 -4.00 15.17
C ASP A 251 -13.58 -2.65 14.82
N LEU A 252 -14.12 -1.95 13.81
CA LEU A 252 -13.68 -0.62 13.39
C LEU A 252 -14.53 0.50 13.98
N HIS A 253 -15.51 0.18 14.83
CA HIS A 253 -16.39 1.16 15.44
C HIS A 253 -15.64 2.10 16.39
N ILE A 254 -16.02 3.38 16.32
CA ILE A 254 -15.39 4.44 17.12
C ILE A 254 -16.27 4.71 18.33
N ALA A 255 -15.69 4.55 19.52
CA ALA A 255 -16.39 4.80 20.77
C ALA A 255 -17.00 6.21 20.79
N GLY A 256 -18.31 6.29 21.10
CA GLY A 256 -19.07 7.54 21.12
C GLY A 256 -19.83 7.85 19.82
N LYS A 257 -19.62 7.09 18.74
CA LYS A 257 -20.46 7.15 17.53
C LYS A 257 -21.73 6.33 17.73
N SER A 258 -22.83 6.76 17.12
CA SER A 258 -24.13 6.09 17.16
C SER A 258 -24.20 4.83 16.29
N TYR A 259 -23.44 4.80 15.19
CA TYR A 259 -23.20 3.62 14.34
C TYR A 259 -22.06 3.90 13.36
N SER A 260 -21.48 2.88 12.75
CA SER A 260 -20.47 3.03 11.69
C SER A 260 -20.52 1.89 10.69
N TYR A 261 -20.13 2.17 9.45
CA TYR A 261 -20.14 1.23 8.33
C TYR A 261 -18.80 1.33 7.60
N ALA A 262 -18.23 0.19 7.20
CA ALA A 262 -17.14 0.13 6.22
C ALA A 262 -17.69 -0.40 4.90
N THR A 263 -17.53 0.35 3.81
CA THR A 263 -18.16 0.07 2.50
C THR A 263 -17.16 -0.42 1.46
N GLY A 264 -15.89 -0.01 1.56
CA GLY A 264 -14.84 -0.35 0.61
C GLY A 264 -13.52 -0.69 1.30
N VAL A 265 -12.73 -1.56 0.68
CA VAL A 265 -11.40 -1.95 1.16
C VAL A 265 -10.45 -2.09 -0.03
N TYR A 266 -9.24 -1.57 0.10
CA TYR A 266 -8.18 -1.75 -0.90
C TYR A 266 -6.82 -1.56 -0.25
N GLY A 267 -5.91 -2.52 -0.43
CA GLY A 267 -4.52 -2.40 0.01
C GLY A 267 -4.37 -2.20 1.52
N GLY A 268 -5.17 -2.89 2.34
CA GLY A 268 -5.10 -2.80 3.81
C GLY A 268 -5.90 -1.64 4.42
N ARG A 269 -6.51 -0.79 3.59
CA ARG A 269 -7.26 0.40 4.04
C ARG A 269 -8.75 0.24 3.83
N GLN A 270 -9.55 0.73 4.76
CA GLN A 270 -11.01 0.64 4.74
C GLN A 270 -11.62 2.03 4.71
N VAL A 271 -12.68 2.23 3.94
CA VAL A 271 -13.45 3.48 3.90
C VAL A 271 -14.90 3.23 4.22
N GLY A 272 -15.61 4.28 4.59
CA GLY A 272 -17.04 4.23 4.87
C GLY A 272 -17.50 5.50 5.55
N PHE A 273 -18.30 5.34 6.61
CA PHE A 273 -18.73 6.46 7.42
C PHE A 273 -18.92 6.08 8.89
N THR A 274 -18.81 7.08 9.75
CA THR A 274 -19.30 7.03 11.13
C THR A 274 -20.48 7.98 11.28
N ALA A 275 -21.37 7.71 12.22
CA ALA A 275 -22.51 8.56 12.49
C ALA A 275 -22.59 8.95 13.95
N ASP A 276 -23.02 10.18 14.24
CA ASP A 276 -23.39 10.63 15.56
C ASP A 276 -24.70 11.44 15.51
N HIS A 277 -25.04 12.16 16.58
CA HIS A 277 -26.25 12.98 16.66
C HIS A 277 -26.28 14.14 15.65
N THR A 278 -25.14 14.49 15.05
CA THR A 278 -24.99 15.61 14.12
C THR A 278 -25.04 15.17 12.66
N GLY A 279 -24.64 13.93 12.36
CA GLY A 279 -24.76 13.35 11.03
C GLY A 279 -23.79 12.20 10.76
N ARG A 280 -23.75 11.73 9.50
CA ARG A 280 -22.68 10.85 9.00
C ARG A 280 -21.48 11.67 8.57
N GLN A 281 -20.31 11.12 8.83
CA GLN A 281 -19.01 11.66 8.48
C GLN A 281 -18.23 10.58 7.72
N ALA A 282 -17.77 10.92 6.53
CA ALA A 282 -16.91 10.06 5.74
C ALA A 282 -15.66 9.68 6.55
N ALA A 283 -15.30 8.40 6.51
CA ALA A 283 -14.29 7.83 7.39
C ALA A 283 -13.30 6.95 6.63
N LEU A 284 -12.06 6.93 7.11
CA LEU A 284 -10.98 6.06 6.68
C LEU A 284 -10.40 5.32 7.91
N TRP A 285 -10.01 4.07 7.73
CA TRP A 285 -9.28 3.25 8.70
C TRP A 285 -8.11 2.53 8.03
N ASP A 286 -7.04 2.30 8.78
CA ASP A 286 -5.89 1.45 8.46
C ASP A 286 -5.93 0.17 9.34
N GLY A 287 -7.00 -0.61 9.22
CA GLY A 287 -7.14 -1.93 9.82
C GLY A 287 -7.63 -1.96 11.28
N THR A 288 -7.75 -0.82 11.96
CA THR A 288 -8.22 -0.77 13.36
C THR A 288 -9.08 0.46 13.65
N ALA A 289 -9.95 0.41 14.66
CA ALA A 289 -10.67 1.58 15.15
C ALA A 289 -9.74 2.76 15.55
N ALA A 290 -8.56 2.46 16.10
CA ALA A 290 -7.60 3.48 16.54
C ALA A 290 -6.95 4.26 15.38
N SER A 291 -6.93 3.68 14.17
CA SER A 291 -6.41 4.31 12.96
C SER A 291 -7.41 5.22 12.23
N TYR A 292 -8.56 5.50 12.87
CA TYR A 292 -9.61 6.34 12.29
C TYR A 292 -9.09 7.70 11.85
N PHE A 293 -9.44 8.07 10.62
CA PHE A 293 -9.25 9.38 10.05
C PHE A 293 -10.59 9.94 9.53
N ASP A 294 -10.90 11.17 9.96
CA ASP A 294 -12.13 11.86 9.58
C ASP A 294 -11.98 12.57 8.23
N LEU A 295 -12.42 11.92 7.15
CA LEU A 295 -12.42 12.51 5.79
C LEU A 295 -13.41 13.68 5.68
N HIS A 296 -14.43 13.73 6.53
CA HIS A 296 -15.39 14.85 6.55
C HIS A 296 -14.69 16.17 6.90
N SER A 297 -13.69 16.12 7.79
CA SER A 297 -12.94 17.31 8.22
C SER A 297 -12.21 18.05 7.08
N LEU A 298 -12.02 17.38 5.94
CA LEU A 298 -11.38 17.93 4.74
C LEU A 298 -12.36 18.68 3.82
N LEU A 299 -13.67 18.56 4.06
CA LEU A 299 -14.69 19.22 3.27
C LEU A 299 -14.88 20.69 3.71
N PRO A 300 -15.34 21.57 2.81
CA PRO A 300 -15.80 22.90 3.20
C PRO A 300 -16.88 22.83 4.28
N SER A 301 -16.85 23.77 5.23
CA SER A 301 -17.72 23.74 6.43
C SER A 301 -19.23 23.83 6.17
N GLN A 302 -19.63 24.14 4.94
CA GLN A 302 -21.03 24.13 4.51
C GLN A 302 -21.61 22.70 4.38
N TYR A 303 -20.77 21.68 4.20
CA TYR A 303 -21.21 20.29 4.17
C TYR A 303 -21.36 19.78 5.59
N THR A 304 -22.54 19.27 5.93
CA THR A 304 -22.89 18.80 7.28
C THR A 304 -23.08 17.29 7.34
N TRP A 305 -22.82 16.60 6.24
CA TRP A 305 -22.89 15.15 6.11
C TRP A 305 -21.98 14.71 4.99
N SER A 306 -21.30 13.58 5.15
CA SER A 306 -20.60 12.92 4.05
C SER A 306 -20.49 11.42 4.26
N GLU A 307 -20.28 10.72 3.15
CA GLU A 307 -20.04 9.28 3.10
C GLU A 307 -18.92 9.00 2.11
N ALA A 308 -17.96 8.16 2.50
CA ALA A 308 -17.04 7.52 1.57
C ALA A 308 -17.60 6.14 1.22
N THR A 309 -17.44 5.72 -0.04
CA THR A 309 -18.07 4.51 -0.58
C THR A 309 -17.10 3.56 -1.23
N GLY A 310 -16.25 4.07 -2.14
CA GLY A 310 -15.24 3.32 -2.87
C GLY A 310 -13.83 3.76 -2.51
N ILE A 311 -12.88 2.85 -2.61
CA ILE A 311 -11.45 3.11 -2.42
C ILE A 311 -10.64 2.36 -3.47
N TYR A 312 -9.62 3.01 -3.99
CA TYR A 312 -8.64 2.48 -4.92
C TYR A 312 -7.25 3.00 -4.53
N LYS A 313 -6.21 2.22 -4.78
CA LYS A 313 -4.82 2.63 -4.55
C LYS A 313 -3.93 2.20 -5.71
N ASP A 314 -3.07 3.10 -6.14
CA ASP A 314 -1.99 2.82 -7.07
C ASP A 314 -0.67 3.44 -6.56
N SER A 315 0.33 3.52 -7.45
CA SER A 315 1.62 4.12 -7.14
C SER A 315 1.58 5.64 -6.91
N THR A 316 0.49 6.31 -7.30
CA THR A 316 0.34 7.77 -7.19
C THR A 316 -0.34 8.19 -5.88
N GLY A 317 -1.20 7.33 -5.33
CA GLY A 317 -1.92 7.65 -4.10
C GLY A 317 -3.08 6.72 -3.79
N THR A 318 -3.82 7.10 -2.75
CA THR A 318 -5.11 6.49 -2.39
C THR A 318 -6.23 7.41 -2.86
N TRP A 319 -7.20 6.86 -3.58
CA TRP A 319 -8.35 7.54 -4.15
C TRP A 319 -9.62 7.02 -3.50
N ILE A 320 -10.49 7.92 -3.05
CA ILE A 320 -11.71 7.59 -2.32
C ILE A 320 -12.87 8.35 -2.95
N SER A 321 -13.89 7.62 -3.40
CA SER A 321 -15.13 8.22 -3.91
C SER A 321 -16.18 8.33 -2.81
N GLY A 322 -17.10 9.27 -2.97
CA GLY A 322 -18.26 9.38 -2.11
C GLY A 322 -19.10 10.61 -2.43
N TRP A 323 -19.83 11.10 -1.43
CA TRP A 323 -20.62 12.33 -1.56
C TRP A 323 -20.72 13.07 -0.24
N ALA A 324 -21.11 14.33 -0.33
CA ALA A 324 -21.40 15.19 0.80
C ALA A 324 -22.69 15.98 0.56
N ARG A 325 -23.33 16.44 1.64
CA ARG A 325 -24.60 17.19 1.55
C ARG A 325 -24.56 18.49 2.34
N ILE A 326 -25.28 19.49 1.84
CA ILE A 326 -25.42 20.80 2.50
C ILE A 326 -26.73 20.81 3.30
N GLY A 327 -26.64 20.71 4.63
CA GLY A 327 -27.81 20.68 5.52
C GLY A 327 -28.73 19.48 5.24
N SER A 328 -30.02 19.77 4.96
CA SER A 328 -31.01 18.80 4.48
C SER A 328 -31.22 18.86 2.97
N GLY A 329 -30.34 19.56 2.24
CA GLY A 329 -30.45 19.83 0.82
C GLY A 329 -29.63 18.89 -0.05
N ASN A 330 -29.20 19.42 -1.19
CA ASN A 330 -28.56 18.70 -2.29
C ASN A 330 -27.33 17.88 -1.87
N GLU A 331 -27.15 16.74 -2.54
CA GLU A 331 -25.96 15.90 -2.45
C GLU A 331 -25.01 16.23 -3.60
N GLU A 332 -23.72 16.22 -3.33
CA GLU A 332 -22.67 16.46 -4.31
C GLU A 332 -21.63 15.36 -4.23
N ALA A 333 -21.27 14.80 -5.38
CA ALA A 333 -20.25 13.77 -5.52
C ALA A 333 -18.86 14.34 -5.23
N PHE A 334 -18.02 13.60 -4.51
CA PHE A 334 -16.66 13.99 -4.13
C PHE A 334 -15.64 12.88 -4.40
N LEU A 335 -14.41 13.30 -4.63
CA LEU A 335 -13.22 12.47 -4.72
C LEU A 335 -12.17 13.01 -3.75
N TRP A 336 -11.80 12.22 -2.75
CA TRP A 336 -10.63 12.48 -1.91
C TRP A 336 -9.45 11.73 -2.50
N HIS A 337 -8.31 12.41 -2.61
CA HIS A 337 -7.05 11.84 -3.06
C HIS A 337 -5.99 12.15 -2.00
N GLU A 338 -5.38 11.10 -1.47
CA GLU A 338 -4.16 11.17 -0.66
C GLU A 338 -2.97 10.83 -1.57
N PRO A 339 -2.24 11.82 -2.08
CA PRO A 339 -1.08 11.57 -2.91
C PRO A 339 0.01 10.88 -2.08
N VAL A 340 0.78 10.00 -2.70
CA VAL A 340 2.05 9.59 -2.12
C VAL A 340 2.93 10.85 -2.01
N PRO A 341 3.41 11.24 -0.81
CA PRO A 341 4.28 12.40 -0.67
C PRO A 341 5.48 12.25 -1.60
N GLU A 342 5.75 13.27 -2.42
CA GLU A 342 7.01 13.28 -3.17
C GLU A 342 8.16 13.20 -2.15
N PRO A 343 9.17 12.34 -2.37
CA PRO A 343 10.39 12.39 -1.58
C PRO A 343 10.89 13.84 -1.60
N ALA A 344 11.26 14.39 -0.44
CA ALA A 344 11.64 15.80 -0.21
C ALA A 344 12.92 16.25 -0.96
N THR A 345 13.00 15.98 -2.25
CA THR A 345 14.16 16.13 -3.14
C THR A 345 14.48 17.60 -3.38
N PHE A 346 13.53 18.50 -3.13
CA PHE A 346 13.75 19.95 -3.23
C PHE A 346 14.49 20.57 -2.04
N ALA A 347 14.55 19.93 -0.86
CA ALA A 347 15.31 20.45 0.27
C ALA A 347 16.83 20.23 0.14
N GLY A 348 17.26 19.19 -0.60
CA GLY A 348 18.67 18.85 -0.81
C GLY A 348 19.43 19.82 -1.74
N LEU A 349 18.73 20.41 -2.73
CA LEU A 349 19.34 21.32 -3.70
C LEU A 349 19.79 22.66 -3.08
N GLY A 350 19.10 23.13 -2.03
CA GLY A 350 19.47 24.37 -1.31
C GLY A 350 20.77 24.25 -0.48
N LEU A 351 21.05 23.07 0.08
CA LEU A 351 22.25 22.80 0.88
C LEU A 351 23.50 22.56 0.01
N GLY A 352 23.33 22.00 -1.19
CA GLY A 352 24.41 21.81 -2.17
C GLY A 352 24.98 23.15 -2.68
N VAL A 353 24.13 24.15 -2.90
CA VAL A 353 24.57 25.48 -3.39
C VAL A 353 25.37 26.24 -2.32
N LEU A 354 24.99 26.14 -1.04
CA LEU A 354 25.70 26.82 0.06
C LEU A 354 27.06 26.18 0.41
N THR A 355 27.21 24.87 0.20
CA THR A 355 28.48 24.16 0.40
C THR A 355 29.44 24.36 -0.79
N ALA A 356 28.93 24.42 -2.03
CA ALA A 356 29.72 24.73 -3.22
C ALA A 356 30.29 26.18 -3.18
N LEU A 357 29.52 27.15 -2.67
CA LEU A 357 29.96 28.54 -2.53
C LEU A 357 31.00 28.73 -1.40
N ARG A 358 30.98 27.90 -0.36
CA ARG A 358 32.04 27.88 0.68
C ARG A 358 33.35 27.26 0.18
N ARG A 359 33.30 26.21 -0.66
CA ARG A 359 34.51 25.57 -1.21
C ARG A 359 35.26 26.44 -2.22
N ARG A 360 34.57 27.30 -2.99
CA ARG A 360 35.22 28.25 -3.92
C ARG A 360 36.06 29.34 -3.23
N ARG A 361 35.72 29.75 -2.01
CA ARG A 361 36.50 30.77 -1.26
C ARG A 361 37.75 30.22 -0.56
N ALA A 362 37.83 28.92 -0.30
CA ALA A 362 39.00 28.30 0.35
C ALA A 362 40.15 28.01 -0.63
N ARG A 363 39.86 27.70 -1.91
CA ARG A 363 40.89 27.42 -2.93
C ARG A 363 41.65 28.67 -3.41
N ALA A 364 41.08 29.87 -3.30
CA ALA A 364 41.75 31.10 -3.70
C ALA A 364 42.86 31.58 -2.74
N ARG A 365 42.98 31.00 -1.54
CA ARG A 365 43.98 31.42 -0.53
C ARG A 365 45.22 30.53 -0.41
N LEU A 366 45.31 29.45 -1.19
CA LEU A 366 46.40 28.47 -1.09
C LEU A 366 47.44 28.56 -2.23
N LEU A 367 47.30 29.51 -3.17
CA LEU A 367 48.23 29.68 -4.30
C LEU A 367 49.14 30.92 -4.22
N SER A 368 49.25 31.63 -3.07
CA SER A 368 50.06 32.87 -3.00
C SER A 368 51.24 32.84 -2.03
N ARG A 369 51.78 31.68 -1.64
CA ARG A 369 52.98 31.63 -0.79
C ARG A 369 53.94 30.50 -1.16
N SER A 370 54.75 30.73 -2.20
CA SER A 370 56.07 30.11 -2.33
C SER A 370 57.04 31.10 -2.98
N ALA A 371 57.83 31.82 -2.18
CA ALA A 371 59.17 32.26 -2.56
C ALA A 371 59.91 32.87 -1.35
N HIS A 372 61.14 32.40 -1.19
CA HIS A 372 62.27 32.93 -0.44
C HIS A 372 62.47 32.55 1.04
N ALA A 373 63.59 31.87 1.24
CA ALA A 373 64.19 31.44 2.48
C ALA A 373 65.56 32.13 2.66
N ASP A 374 65.89 32.32 3.94
CA ASP A 374 67.19 32.58 4.59
C ASP A 374 67.84 33.98 4.50
N PRO A 375 68.60 34.43 5.53
CA PRO A 375 69.40 33.61 6.46
C PRO A 375 69.28 33.84 7.99
N ARG A 376 69.75 32.83 8.74
CA ARG A 376 70.16 32.76 10.17
C ARG A 376 71.26 33.81 10.55
N PRO A 377 71.62 34.09 11.85
CA PRO A 377 71.82 33.08 12.91
C PRO A 377 71.67 33.44 14.43
N SER A 378 71.57 32.34 15.21
CA SER A 378 72.21 32.02 16.51
C SER A 378 71.82 32.69 17.84
N ILE A 379 71.58 31.83 18.86
CA ILE A 379 72.24 31.70 20.20
C ILE A 379 71.26 31.32 21.34
N ARG A 380 71.77 30.41 22.19
CA ARG A 380 71.26 29.73 23.40
C ARG A 380 70.62 30.62 24.48
N ALA A 381 69.67 30.07 25.26
CA ALA A 381 69.91 29.56 26.63
C ALA A 381 68.63 29.46 27.51
N ARG A 382 68.66 28.45 28.39
CA ARG A 382 67.82 28.11 29.56
C ARG A 382 67.33 29.32 30.40
N GLN A 383 66.17 29.23 31.07
CA GLN A 383 66.00 28.79 32.47
C GLN A 383 64.55 28.99 32.99
N ALA A 384 64.24 28.30 34.09
CA ALA A 384 62.95 28.17 34.77
C ALA A 384 62.63 29.29 35.78
N GLY A 385 61.37 29.35 36.23
CA GLY A 385 60.88 30.13 37.38
C GLY A 385 59.39 30.49 37.23
N VAL A 386 58.46 29.69 37.77
CA VAL A 386 57.77 29.88 39.07
C VAL A 386 57.19 31.28 39.28
N ALA A 387 55.85 31.39 39.25
CA ALA A 387 55.10 32.33 40.09
C ALA A 387 53.65 31.83 40.31
N ARG A 388 53.28 31.73 41.59
CA ARG A 388 51.94 31.47 42.15
C ARG A 388 51.16 32.79 42.32
N SER A 389 49.89 32.64 42.70
CA SER A 389 48.92 33.61 43.28
C SER A 389 48.04 34.33 42.25
N SER A 390 46.74 34.59 42.46
CA SER A 390 45.79 34.29 43.53
C SER A 390 44.37 34.72 43.07
N CYS A 391 43.35 34.09 43.67
CA CYS A 391 41.94 34.48 43.88
C CYS A 391 41.35 35.65 43.09
N TRP A 392 40.15 35.45 42.52
CA TRP A 392 38.91 36.18 42.86
C TRP A 392 37.70 35.30 42.48
N GLY A 393 36.81 35.05 43.44
CA GLY A 393 35.63 34.22 43.26
C GLY A 393 34.39 35.00 42.82
N MET A 394 33.37 34.28 42.35
CA MET A 394 31.96 34.68 42.45
C MET A 394 31.06 33.43 42.33
N SER A 395 30.40 33.14 43.46
CA SER A 395 29.03 32.65 43.66
C SER A 395 28.45 31.54 42.78
N ARG A 396 28.30 30.35 43.38
CA ARG A 396 27.39 29.28 42.94
C ARG A 396 25.96 29.58 43.40
N ALA A 397 25.03 29.71 42.45
CA ALA A 397 23.61 29.48 42.69
C ALA A 397 23.28 28.05 42.21
N VAL A 398 22.86 27.19 43.14
CA VAL A 398 22.37 25.84 42.86
C VAL A 398 20.85 25.93 42.70
N ALA A 399 20.34 25.76 41.49
CA ALA A 399 18.92 25.54 41.22
C ALA A 399 18.73 24.08 40.76
N SER A 400 17.80 23.39 41.42
CA SER A 400 17.60 21.94 41.38
C SER A 400 17.02 21.41 40.07
N THR A 401 17.68 20.43 39.47
CA THR A 401 17.31 19.71 38.24
C THR A 401 16.32 18.55 38.45
N ARG A 402 15.37 18.64 39.39
CA ARG A 402 14.43 17.54 39.70
C ARG A 402 13.10 17.57 38.93
N GLY A 403 12.89 18.53 38.02
CA GLY A 403 11.63 18.65 37.26
C GLY A 403 11.63 18.13 35.81
N LEU A 404 12.79 17.73 35.25
CA LEU A 404 12.92 17.38 33.82
C LEU A 404 13.02 15.87 33.53
N GLY A 405 13.18 15.04 34.57
CA GLY A 405 13.40 13.59 34.41
C GLY A 405 12.14 12.78 34.11
N VAL A 406 10.93 13.31 34.37
CA VAL A 406 9.67 12.55 34.19
C VAL A 406 9.02 12.83 32.83
N LEU A 407 9.43 13.88 32.12
CA LEU A 407 8.93 14.23 30.78
C LEU A 407 9.73 13.60 29.63
N CYS A 408 10.90 13.00 29.89
CA CYS A 408 11.70 12.30 28.87
C CYS A 408 11.44 10.79 28.79
N LEU A 409 10.75 10.19 29.76
CA LEU A 409 10.45 8.76 29.77
C LEU A 409 9.08 8.41 29.16
N SER A 410 8.19 9.39 28.98
CA SER A 410 6.89 9.22 28.30
C SER A 410 6.91 9.53 26.80
N LEU A 411 8.04 10.04 26.26
CA LEU A 411 8.23 10.34 24.83
C LEU A 411 9.11 9.32 24.09
N LEU A 412 9.60 8.28 24.77
CA LEU A 412 10.37 7.17 24.17
C LEU A 412 9.54 5.89 23.92
N ALA A 413 8.23 5.92 24.18
CA ALA A 413 7.32 4.78 23.96
C ALA A 413 6.48 4.90 22.68
N LEU A 414 6.90 5.74 21.71
CA LEU A 414 6.26 5.90 20.40
C LEU A 414 7.26 5.72 19.25
N CYS A 415 8.30 4.91 19.46
CA CYS A 415 8.98 4.27 18.34
C CYS A 415 8.21 2.97 18.05
N GLY A 416 7.12 3.07 17.30
CA GLY A 416 6.60 1.89 16.62
C GLY A 416 7.73 1.38 15.74
N SER A 417 8.18 0.15 15.96
CA SER A 417 9.07 -0.52 15.03
C SER A 417 8.34 -0.56 13.69
N VAL A 418 8.84 0.17 12.69
CA VAL A 418 8.51 -0.08 11.29
C VAL A 418 8.98 -1.50 11.03
N GLN A 419 8.08 -2.48 11.11
CA GLN A 419 8.38 -3.80 10.60
C GLN A 419 8.47 -3.65 9.09
N ALA A 420 9.62 -4.07 8.53
CA ALA A 420 9.85 -4.05 7.10
C ALA A 420 8.71 -4.81 6.39
N GLN A 421 8.18 -4.21 5.34
CA GLN A 421 7.05 -4.76 4.61
C GLN A 421 7.51 -5.97 3.79
N VAL A 422 6.96 -7.15 4.09
CA VAL A 422 7.17 -8.37 3.30
C VAL A 422 6.12 -8.45 2.18
N ILE A 423 6.53 -8.59 0.92
CA ILE A 423 5.67 -8.51 -0.27
C ILE A 423 5.73 -9.83 -1.06
N TYR A 424 4.57 -10.38 -1.40
CA TYR A 424 4.45 -11.63 -2.16
C TYR A 424 4.53 -11.39 -3.67
N ASN A 425 5.38 -12.15 -4.37
CA ASN A 425 5.44 -12.20 -5.82
C ASN A 425 4.69 -13.45 -6.33
N PRO A 426 3.50 -13.28 -6.95
CA PRO A 426 2.72 -14.43 -7.43
C PRO A 426 3.36 -15.15 -8.62
N SER A 427 4.32 -14.53 -9.32
CA SER A 427 4.94 -15.10 -10.51
C SER A 427 5.94 -16.21 -10.18
N ASN A 428 6.51 -16.22 -8.97
CA ASN A 428 7.50 -17.22 -8.54
C ASN A 428 7.21 -17.85 -7.17
N ASP A 429 6.08 -17.51 -6.53
CA ASP A 429 5.70 -18.01 -5.19
C ASP A 429 6.75 -17.68 -4.10
N SER A 430 7.45 -16.55 -4.24
CA SER A 430 8.40 -16.04 -3.26
C SER A 430 7.88 -14.79 -2.55
N TYR A 431 8.38 -14.52 -1.34
CA TYR A 431 8.16 -13.26 -0.64
C TYR A 431 9.45 -12.46 -0.57
N TYR A 432 9.37 -11.13 -0.58
CA TYR A 432 10.52 -10.24 -0.55
C TYR A 432 10.43 -9.25 0.60
N GLU A 433 11.55 -8.87 1.20
CA GLU A 433 11.64 -7.88 2.26
C GLU A 433 12.87 -6.99 2.04
N LEU A 434 12.68 -5.67 2.02
CA LEU A 434 13.79 -4.72 2.04
C LEU A 434 14.23 -4.46 3.49
N VAL A 435 15.48 -4.79 3.80
CA VAL A 435 16.06 -4.56 5.12
C VAL A 435 16.87 -3.27 5.12
N GLU A 436 16.30 -2.23 5.75
CA GLU A 436 16.90 -0.89 5.82
C GLU A 436 17.92 -0.74 6.97
N THR A 437 18.65 -1.83 7.29
CA THR A 437 19.82 -1.78 8.18
C THR A 437 21.05 -2.10 7.35
N ALA A 438 21.86 -1.08 7.06
CA ALA A 438 23.00 -1.22 6.18
C ALA A 438 24.08 -2.15 6.78
N LYS A 439 24.54 -3.11 5.97
CA LYS A 439 25.53 -4.14 6.35
C LYS A 439 26.41 -4.50 5.16
N SER A 440 27.62 -4.98 5.44
CA SER A 440 28.47 -5.65 4.45
C SER A 440 27.72 -6.79 3.76
N TRP A 441 28.09 -7.16 2.53
CA TRP A 441 27.38 -8.20 1.79
C TRP A 441 27.34 -9.52 2.57
N SER A 442 28.46 -9.92 3.17
CA SER A 442 28.55 -11.14 3.99
C SER A 442 27.66 -11.10 5.23
N ASN A 443 27.57 -9.93 5.90
CA ASN A 443 26.69 -9.76 7.06
C ASN A 443 25.22 -9.68 6.66
N SER A 444 24.93 -9.17 5.47
CA SER A 444 23.58 -9.12 4.88
C SER A 444 23.11 -10.52 4.52
N ARG A 445 23.99 -11.34 3.90
CA ARG A 445 23.74 -12.77 3.65
C ARG A 445 23.47 -13.53 4.94
N ALA A 446 24.32 -13.40 5.95
CA ALA A 446 24.11 -14.08 7.22
C ALA A 446 22.82 -13.65 7.94
N ASP A 447 22.41 -12.38 7.80
CA ASP A 447 21.11 -11.91 8.32
C ASP A 447 19.95 -12.51 7.51
N ALA A 448 20.00 -12.45 6.18
CA ALA A 448 19.00 -13.04 5.30
C ALA A 448 18.80 -14.54 5.58
N ASP A 449 19.90 -15.30 5.66
CA ASP A 449 19.92 -16.74 5.94
C ASP A 449 19.37 -17.09 7.33
N ALA A 450 19.41 -16.15 8.28
CA ALA A 450 18.87 -16.34 9.64
C ALA A 450 17.37 -16.02 9.75
N ARG A 451 16.75 -15.49 8.68
CA ARG A 451 15.34 -15.11 8.66
C ARG A 451 14.45 -16.24 8.17
N SER A 452 13.18 -16.18 8.56
CA SER A 452 12.14 -17.04 8.03
C SER A 452 10.82 -16.30 7.97
N TYR A 453 10.04 -16.52 6.92
CA TYR A 453 8.71 -15.95 6.77
C TYR A 453 7.73 -17.03 6.32
N LEU A 454 6.64 -17.22 7.07
CA LEU A 454 5.64 -18.28 6.81
C LEU A 454 6.24 -19.69 6.62
N GLY A 455 7.31 -20.00 7.35
CA GLY A 455 8.00 -21.30 7.27
C GLY A 455 8.97 -21.45 6.09
N ARG A 456 9.17 -20.41 5.27
CA ARG A 456 10.19 -20.35 4.21
C ARG A 456 11.47 -19.71 4.76
N ALA A 457 12.61 -20.29 4.44
CA ALA A 457 13.91 -19.74 4.84
C ALA A 457 14.25 -18.51 3.97
N GLY A 458 14.88 -17.50 4.57
CA GLY A 458 15.37 -16.33 3.85
C GLY A 458 16.72 -16.59 3.19
N HIS A 459 17.00 -15.85 2.13
CA HIS A 459 18.33 -15.68 1.53
C HIS A 459 18.41 -14.29 0.88
N LEU A 460 19.60 -13.81 0.51
CA LEU A 460 19.68 -12.62 -0.32
C LEU A 460 18.95 -12.87 -1.65
N ALA A 461 18.14 -11.91 -2.06
CA ALA A 461 17.23 -12.09 -3.18
C ALA A 461 17.95 -12.48 -4.47
N THR A 462 17.36 -13.40 -5.21
CA THR A 462 17.85 -13.87 -6.50
C THR A 462 16.91 -13.34 -7.56
N LEU A 463 17.43 -12.59 -8.54
CA LEU A 463 16.60 -11.97 -9.57
C LEU A 463 16.88 -12.67 -10.89
N THR A 464 16.17 -13.75 -11.16
CA THR A 464 16.38 -14.68 -12.27
C THR A 464 15.62 -14.31 -13.55
N SER A 465 14.81 -13.25 -13.52
CA SER A 465 14.04 -12.77 -14.68
C SER A 465 13.81 -11.26 -14.70
N ALA A 466 13.48 -10.72 -15.88
CA ALA A 466 13.10 -9.32 -16.03
C ALA A 466 11.82 -8.96 -15.24
N ASP A 467 10.86 -9.87 -15.18
CA ASP A 467 9.61 -9.68 -14.44
C ASP A 467 9.85 -9.63 -12.93
N GLU A 468 10.78 -10.44 -12.43
CA GLU A 468 11.20 -10.44 -11.03
C GLU A 468 11.96 -9.16 -10.66
N ASN A 469 12.89 -8.71 -11.52
CA ASN A 469 13.56 -7.42 -11.32
C ASN A 469 12.56 -6.26 -11.33
N ALA A 470 11.62 -6.25 -12.29
CA ALA A 470 10.56 -5.25 -12.38
C ALA A 470 9.61 -5.30 -11.17
N PHE A 471 9.28 -6.49 -10.68
CA PHE A 471 8.48 -6.69 -9.47
C PHE A 471 9.14 -6.02 -8.27
N VAL A 472 10.43 -6.27 -8.03
CA VAL A 472 11.16 -5.65 -6.91
C VAL A 472 11.16 -4.13 -7.05
N MET A 473 11.46 -3.61 -8.25
CA MET A 473 11.46 -2.17 -8.51
C MET A 473 10.10 -1.49 -8.36
N ALA A 474 9.01 -2.21 -8.64
CA ALA A 474 7.65 -1.70 -8.51
C ALA A 474 7.14 -1.70 -7.06
N ASN A 475 7.69 -2.57 -6.22
CA ASN A 475 7.16 -2.83 -4.87
C ASN A 475 8.04 -2.27 -3.75
N PHE A 476 9.33 -2.04 -3.99
CA PHE A 476 10.25 -1.47 -3.02
C PHE A 476 10.77 -0.13 -3.51
N SER A 477 10.78 0.88 -2.62
CA SER A 477 11.46 2.14 -2.88
C SER A 477 12.97 1.94 -2.74
N MET A 478 13.59 1.40 -3.80
CA MET A 478 14.98 0.96 -3.76
C MET A 478 15.92 2.11 -3.40
N PRO A 479 16.69 1.97 -2.30
CA PRO A 479 17.78 2.88 -1.99
C PRO A 479 18.83 2.95 -3.11
N PHE A 480 19.76 3.91 -3.02
CA PHE A 480 20.76 4.12 -4.06
C PHE A 480 21.51 2.84 -4.46
N ARG A 481 21.82 1.97 -3.48
CA ARG A 481 22.38 0.62 -3.64
C ARG A 481 21.71 -0.33 -2.64
N THR A 482 21.40 -1.54 -3.09
CA THR A 482 20.82 -2.60 -2.26
C THR A 482 21.45 -3.94 -2.63
N TRP A 483 22.03 -4.65 -1.66
CA TRP A 483 22.60 -5.97 -1.90
C TRP A 483 21.54 -6.99 -2.31
N ILE A 484 21.90 -7.78 -3.32
CA ILE A 484 21.19 -9.00 -3.74
C ILE A 484 22.17 -10.17 -3.85
N GLY A 485 21.67 -11.37 -4.11
CA GLY A 485 22.38 -12.62 -3.87
C GLY A 485 23.47 -12.99 -4.89
N GLY A 486 23.85 -12.09 -5.80
CA GLY A 486 24.85 -12.37 -6.82
C GLY A 486 26.26 -12.23 -6.24
N TRP A 487 27.14 -13.18 -6.53
CA TRP A 487 28.55 -13.13 -6.11
C TRP A 487 29.46 -13.85 -7.11
N GLN A 488 30.76 -13.54 -7.07
CA GLN A 488 31.81 -14.28 -7.79
C GLN A 488 32.76 -14.93 -6.77
N PRO A 489 33.31 -16.13 -7.07
CA PRO A 489 34.30 -16.78 -6.20
C PRO A 489 35.56 -15.93 -5.96
N GLU A 490 35.99 -15.85 -4.69
CA GLU A 490 37.26 -15.21 -4.34
C GLU A 490 38.45 -15.94 -5.01
N GLY A 491 39.24 -15.20 -5.80
CA GLY A 491 40.48 -15.68 -6.40
C GLY A 491 40.49 -15.74 -7.93
N ASP A 492 39.37 -15.48 -8.60
CA ASP A 492 39.33 -15.28 -10.05
C ASP A 492 39.58 -13.81 -10.40
N SER A 493 40.66 -13.53 -11.14
CA SER A 493 41.07 -12.15 -11.46
C SER A 493 40.37 -11.56 -12.68
N ASP A 494 39.42 -12.26 -13.26
CA ASP A 494 38.70 -11.85 -14.46
C ASP A 494 37.40 -11.11 -14.12
N VAL A 495 37.22 -9.91 -14.68
CA VAL A 495 35.93 -9.20 -14.66
C VAL A 495 34.81 -10.02 -15.31
N ASN A 496 35.17 -10.98 -16.17
CA ASN A 496 34.26 -11.91 -16.84
C ASN A 496 34.07 -13.23 -16.07
N ALA A 497 34.57 -13.35 -14.83
CA ALA A 497 34.32 -14.52 -14.01
C ALA A 497 32.81 -14.78 -13.88
N PRO A 498 32.36 -16.05 -13.88
CA PRO A 498 30.95 -16.36 -13.83
C PRO A 498 30.35 -15.88 -12.50
N TRP A 499 29.18 -15.24 -12.59
CA TRP A 499 28.37 -14.88 -11.43
C TRP A 499 27.53 -16.07 -10.98
N GLU A 500 27.38 -16.22 -9.67
CA GLU A 500 26.56 -17.25 -9.04
C GLU A 500 25.54 -16.59 -8.10
N TRP A 501 24.37 -17.23 -7.98
CA TRP A 501 23.40 -16.89 -6.94
C TRP A 501 23.73 -17.61 -5.63
N VAL A 502 23.45 -16.99 -4.48
CA VAL A 502 23.61 -17.63 -3.15
C VAL A 502 22.80 -18.92 -2.98
N THR A 503 21.76 -19.13 -3.80
CA THR A 503 20.89 -20.32 -3.84
C THR A 503 21.42 -21.45 -4.72
N GLY A 504 22.40 -21.17 -5.60
CA GLY A 504 22.87 -22.11 -6.62
C GLY A 504 22.00 -22.17 -7.88
N GLU A 505 21.01 -21.30 -8.02
CA GLU A 505 20.23 -21.15 -9.25
C GLU A 505 21.10 -20.70 -10.44
N SER A 506 20.64 -21.00 -11.65
CA SER A 506 21.37 -20.62 -12.87
C SER A 506 21.37 -19.10 -13.06
N PHE A 507 22.55 -18.50 -13.22
CA PHE A 507 22.70 -17.09 -13.54
C PHE A 507 22.49 -16.84 -15.05
N SER A 508 21.24 -16.94 -15.51
CA SER A 508 20.87 -16.81 -16.94
C SER A 508 20.28 -15.46 -17.33
N PHE A 509 19.91 -14.64 -16.35
CA PHE A 509 19.39 -13.30 -16.54
C PHE A 509 20.31 -12.30 -15.84
N SER A 510 20.53 -11.15 -16.47
CA SER A 510 21.26 -10.04 -15.86
C SER A 510 20.66 -8.71 -16.27
N ASN A 511 20.57 -7.78 -15.32
CA ASN A 511 20.16 -6.40 -15.58
C ASN A 511 21.29 -5.40 -15.34
N TRP A 512 22.51 -5.72 -15.80
CA TRP A 512 23.70 -4.88 -15.62
C TRP A 512 23.49 -3.43 -16.07
N GLY A 513 24.03 -2.51 -15.29
CA GLY A 513 24.13 -1.11 -15.66
C GLY A 513 25.04 -0.90 -16.88
N PRO A 514 24.89 0.23 -17.60
CA PRO A 514 25.80 0.57 -18.69
C PRO A 514 27.26 0.61 -18.21
N GLY A 515 28.07 -0.35 -18.67
CA GLY A 515 29.48 -0.48 -18.29
C GLY A 515 29.76 -1.51 -17.21
N GLU A 516 28.74 -2.15 -16.64
CA GLU A 516 28.87 -3.18 -15.61
C GLU A 516 28.81 -4.62 -16.18
N PRO A 517 29.42 -5.61 -15.48
CA PRO A 517 30.29 -5.45 -14.31
C PRO A 517 31.67 -4.87 -14.69
N ASN A 518 32.28 -4.08 -13.81
CA ASN A 518 33.52 -3.34 -14.10
C ASN A 518 34.70 -3.60 -13.12
N GLY A 519 34.47 -4.34 -12.03
CA GLY A 519 35.25 -4.24 -10.79
C GLY A 519 35.94 -5.50 -10.25
N GLY A 520 35.80 -6.68 -10.88
CA GLY A 520 36.65 -7.89 -10.65
C GLY A 520 36.95 -8.23 -9.18
N LEU A 521 38.19 -8.66 -8.85
CA LEU A 521 38.62 -9.16 -7.52
C LEU A 521 38.20 -8.35 -6.29
N SER A 522 37.95 -7.05 -6.44
CA SER A 522 37.52 -6.18 -5.34
C SER A 522 36.02 -6.05 -5.22
N GLU A 523 35.28 -6.26 -6.31
CA GLU A 523 33.84 -5.97 -6.44
C GLU A 523 33.02 -7.23 -6.77
N ASN A 524 33.34 -8.35 -6.11
CA ASN A 524 32.74 -9.66 -6.39
C ASN A 524 31.30 -9.86 -5.88
N HIS A 525 30.53 -8.80 -5.62
CA HIS A 525 29.19 -8.88 -5.02
C HIS A 525 28.20 -7.97 -5.72
N LEU A 526 26.97 -8.42 -5.86
CA LEU A 526 25.99 -7.76 -6.71
C LEU A 526 25.03 -6.88 -5.88
N ASP A 527 24.93 -5.61 -6.26
CA ASP A 527 23.87 -4.73 -5.80
C ASP A 527 22.93 -4.33 -6.95
N ILE A 528 21.69 -4.04 -6.58
CA ILE A 528 20.70 -3.41 -7.44
C ILE A 528 20.58 -1.93 -7.05
N LEU A 529 20.62 -1.06 -8.05
CA LEU A 529 20.55 0.38 -7.92
C LEU A 529 19.10 0.86 -7.91
N PHE A 530 18.88 2.10 -7.47
CA PHE A 530 17.54 2.74 -7.42
C PHE A 530 16.79 2.79 -8.76
N ASN A 531 17.47 2.58 -9.89
CA ASN A 531 16.87 2.54 -11.23
C ASN A 531 16.63 1.10 -11.73
N GLY A 532 16.95 0.10 -10.92
CA GLY A 532 16.79 -1.33 -11.21
C GLY A 532 17.98 -1.98 -11.90
N ASN A 533 18.99 -1.20 -12.31
CA ASN A 533 20.18 -1.74 -12.92
C ASN A 533 21.10 -2.35 -11.85
N TRP A 534 21.90 -3.33 -12.25
CA TRP A 534 22.83 -4.01 -11.38
C TRP A 534 24.23 -3.45 -11.50
N ASN A 535 24.96 -3.51 -10.40
CA ASN A 535 26.35 -3.09 -10.31
C ASN A 535 27.11 -4.12 -9.46
N ASP A 536 28.36 -4.40 -9.83
CA ASP A 536 29.28 -5.18 -9.03
C ASP A 536 30.00 -4.24 -8.05
N GLU A 537 30.09 -4.62 -6.78
CA GLU A 537 30.56 -3.74 -5.72
C GLU A 537 31.31 -4.51 -4.63
N ALA A 538 32.15 -3.78 -3.93
CA ALA A 538 33.04 -4.33 -2.94
C ALA A 538 32.26 -4.72 -1.67
N GLY A 539 32.19 -6.02 -1.38
CA GLY A 539 31.31 -6.57 -0.33
C GLY A 539 31.60 -6.13 1.12
N TRP A 540 32.60 -5.29 1.34
CA TRP A 540 32.97 -4.71 2.63
C TRP A 540 32.29 -3.36 2.92
N ILE A 541 31.59 -2.77 1.94
CA ILE A 541 30.77 -1.58 2.19
C ILE A 541 29.41 -1.95 2.78
N ASP A 542 28.87 -1.09 3.64
CA ASP A 542 27.56 -1.29 4.24
C ASP A 542 26.46 -0.74 3.31
N ASN A 543 25.62 -1.63 2.76
CA ASN A 543 24.40 -1.26 2.03
C ASN A 543 23.18 -1.93 2.66
N TYR A 544 22.00 -1.41 2.37
CA TYR A 544 20.75 -2.12 2.61
C TYR A 544 20.70 -3.38 1.75
N PHE A 545 19.79 -4.31 2.06
CA PHE A 545 19.75 -5.59 1.35
C PHE A 545 18.33 -6.10 1.19
N LEU A 546 18.09 -6.84 0.12
CA LEU A 546 16.81 -7.45 -0.18
C LEU A 546 16.86 -8.94 0.19
N VAL A 547 15.90 -9.37 1.00
CA VAL A 547 15.72 -10.77 1.38
C VAL A 547 14.61 -11.36 0.51
N GLU A 548 14.81 -12.59 0.06
CA GLU A 548 13.79 -13.42 -0.56
C GLU A 548 13.50 -14.63 0.34
N TYR A 549 12.22 -14.97 0.48
CA TYR A 549 11.71 -16.14 1.18
C TYR A 549 11.01 -17.06 0.17
N SER A 550 11.72 -18.09 -0.27
CA SER A 550 11.26 -19.05 -1.26
C SER A 550 11.10 -20.45 -0.64
N ALA A 551 10.38 -21.35 -1.33
CA ALA A 551 10.47 -22.76 -0.96
C ALA A 551 11.88 -23.25 -1.30
N ALA A 552 12.47 -24.12 -0.47
CA ALA A 552 13.81 -24.65 -0.73
C ALA A 552 13.90 -25.19 -2.18
N VAL A 553 14.74 -24.55 -2.99
CA VAL A 553 14.98 -24.96 -4.37
C VAL A 553 15.50 -26.40 -4.33
N PRO A 554 14.91 -27.35 -5.08
CA PRO A 554 15.49 -28.68 -5.19
C PRO A 554 16.90 -28.54 -5.79
N GLU A 555 17.91 -29.05 -5.09
CA GLU A 555 19.30 -28.89 -5.49
C GLU A 555 19.52 -29.15 -7.00
N PRO A 556 20.38 -28.36 -7.67
CA PRO A 556 20.63 -28.51 -9.09
C PRO A 556 21.10 -29.94 -9.38
N ALA A 557 20.24 -30.72 -10.03
CA ALA A 557 20.48 -31.98 -10.76
C ALA A 557 21.67 -32.87 -10.35
N THR A 558 22.06 -32.92 -9.07
CA THR A 558 23.15 -33.79 -8.57
C THR A 558 22.59 -35.00 -7.81
N ALA A 559 21.27 -35.02 -7.57
CA ALA A 559 20.53 -36.23 -7.19
C ALA A 559 20.52 -37.30 -8.31
N GLY A 560 20.99 -36.99 -9.52
CA GLY A 560 21.22 -37.95 -10.60
C GLY A 560 22.54 -38.73 -10.52
N VAL A 561 23.50 -38.36 -9.66
CA VAL A 561 24.84 -39.00 -9.62
C VAL A 561 25.06 -39.92 -8.42
N LEU A 562 24.27 -39.81 -7.34
CA LEU A 562 24.36 -40.75 -6.21
C LEU A 562 23.46 -42.00 -6.35
N GLY A 563 22.51 -42.01 -7.29
CA GLY A 563 21.70 -43.18 -7.63
C GLY A 563 22.37 -44.18 -8.59
N VAL A 564 23.38 -43.75 -9.36
CA VAL A 564 24.10 -44.61 -10.32
C VAL A 564 25.39 -45.18 -9.71
N GLY A 565 25.99 -44.49 -8.73
CA GLY A 565 27.19 -44.96 -8.01
C GLY A 565 26.94 -46.16 -7.07
N LEU A 566 25.77 -46.23 -6.43
CA LEU A 566 25.44 -47.32 -5.49
C LEU A 566 24.91 -48.59 -6.18
N LEU A 567 24.42 -48.51 -7.42
CA LEU A 567 24.07 -49.70 -8.22
C LEU A 567 25.27 -50.27 -9.01
N ALA A 568 26.28 -49.46 -9.34
CA ALA A 568 27.53 -49.94 -9.94
C ALA A 568 28.46 -50.66 -8.92
N ALA A 569 28.41 -50.28 -7.63
CA ALA A 569 29.16 -50.95 -6.57
C ALA A 569 28.54 -52.30 -6.13
N ALA A 570 27.21 -52.47 -6.26
CA ALA A 570 26.54 -53.74 -5.99
C ALA A 570 26.68 -54.76 -7.15
N ALA A 571 26.85 -54.29 -8.40
CA ALA A 571 27.05 -55.16 -9.56
C ALA A 571 28.51 -55.65 -9.76
N ARG A 572 29.51 -55.00 -9.14
CA ARG A 572 30.92 -55.45 -9.18
C ARG A 572 31.32 -56.42 -8.06
N ARG A 573 30.44 -56.74 -7.10
CA ARG A 573 30.65 -57.80 -6.09
C ARG A 573 30.04 -59.17 -6.43
N ARG A 574 29.52 -59.36 -7.66
CA ARG A 574 28.94 -60.65 -8.10
C ARG A 574 29.56 -61.27 -9.38
N LYS A 575 30.72 -60.79 -9.85
CA LYS A 575 31.51 -61.47 -10.90
C LYS A 575 32.97 -61.60 -10.48
N GLY A 576 33.19 -62.48 -9.51
CA GLY A 576 34.48 -62.90 -8.98
C GLY A 576 34.33 -64.28 -8.34
N ALA A 577 33.85 -65.24 -9.13
CA ALA A 577 33.99 -66.67 -8.99
C ALA A 577 34.21 -67.23 -10.40
#